data_AF-A0A0D8Y1F7-F1
#
_entry.id   AF-A0A0D8Y1F7-F1
#
_cell.length_a   1.000
_cell.length_b   1.000
_cell.length_c   1.000
_cell.angle_alpha   90.00
_cell.angle_beta   90.00
_cell.angle_gamma   90.00
#
_symmetry.space_group_name_H-M   'P 1'
#
loop_
_entity.id
_entity.type
_entity.pdbx_description
1 polymer ?
#
loop_
_entity_poly.entity_id
_entity_poly.type
_entity_poly.pdbx_seq_one_letter_code
_entity_poly.pdbx_strand_id
1 'polypeptide(L)'
;MCGRKKNYSFKETKSFYRVPCRSVSFNRTDGGCHLSADSQLTKPLSIRLNNNPNFRIDYYENNCYNLSDTFKFEQECRDNGFLVKVKSQFPYTGALYGLYDFFTCRIEPKQLKEFEYLFPFPTDSKNCSDSIRFQGDEMVLDAVLSTDGVEPLYFITPDDLTYQAKCPLTSAVTNNTRRNTSMEDSRLALFDFNE
;
A
#
# COMPACT_ATOMS: atom_id res chain seq x y z
N MET A 1 28.58 -0.07 3.93
CA MET A 1 29.46 -0.97 3.16
C MET A 1 29.24 -0.93 1.64
N CYS A 2 28.12 -0.42 1.12
CA CYS A 2 28.12 0.30 -0.17
C CYS A 2 27.41 1.63 0.10
N GLY A 3 28.08 2.77 -0.02
CA GLY A 3 27.50 4.08 0.31
C GLY A 3 26.59 4.60 -0.80
N ARG A 4 25.51 5.34 -0.49
CA ARG A 4 24.59 5.98 -1.46
C ARG A 4 25.33 6.98 -2.39
N LYS A 5 26.12 6.51 -3.35
CA LYS A 5 26.60 7.35 -4.45
C LYS A 5 25.60 7.20 -5.59
N LYS A 6 24.86 8.28 -5.86
CA LYS A 6 23.86 8.40 -6.93
C LYS A 6 24.41 8.16 -8.35
N ASN A 7 25.72 7.97 -8.50
CA ASN A 7 26.41 7.69 -9.75
C ASN A 7 27.58 6.72 -9.48
N TYR A 8 27.36 5.43 -9.73
CA TYR A 8 28.45 4.48 -9.86
C TYR A 8 28.87 4.44 -11.34
N SER A 9 30.08 4.93 -11.62
CA SER A 9 30.71 4.79 -12.94
C SER A 9 31.68 3.62 -12.86
N PHE A 10 31.40 2.56 -13.62
CA PHE A 10 32.35 1.46 -13.82
C PHE A 10 33.43 1.91 -14.82
N LYS A 11 34.70 1.84 -14.39
CA LYS A 11 35.83 1.50 -15.28
C LYS A 11 35.89 -0.04 -15.25
N GLU A 12 35.92 -0.81 -16.33
CA GLU A 12 36.78 -0.70 -17.51
C GLU A 12 36.27 -1.66 -18.61
N THR A 13 36.66 -1.42 -19.88
CA THR A 13 36.47 -2.22 -21.11
C THR A 13 35.13 -2.16 -21.86
N LYS A 14 35.13 -1.32 -22.92
CA LYS A 14 34.31 -1.34 -24.16
C LYS A 14 32.91 -2.00 -24.09
N SER A 15 31.94 -1.30 -23.52
CA SER A 15 30.63 -0.96 -24.12
C SER A 15 29.79 -0.28 -23.04
N PHE A 16 29.36 0.97 -23.28
CA PHE A 16 28.69 1.80 -22.29
C PHE A 16 27.18 1.45 -22.22
N TYR A 17 26.83 0.34 -21.57
CA TYR A 17 25.44 0.04 -21.25
C TYR A 17 25.06 0.76 -19.94
N ARG A 18 24.22 1.80 -20.03
CA ARG A 18 23.62 2.43 -18.84
C ARG A 18 22.57 1.47 -18.27
N VAL A 19 22.95 0.67 -17.27
CA VAL A 19 21.99 -0.13 -16.51
C VAL A 19 21.20 0.81 -15.58
N PRO A 20 19.86 0.86 -15.67
CA PRO A 20 19.07 1.64 -14.71
C PRO A 20 19.27 1.06 -13.31
N CYS A 21 19.78 1.87 -12.38
CA CYS A 21 20.02 1.47 -10.99
C CYS A 21 18.66 1.22 -10.31
N ARG A 22 18.30 -0.04 -10.09
CA ARG A 22 17.21 -0.40 -9.17
C ARG A 22 17.75 -0.65 -7.78
N SER A 23 18.84 -1.39 -7.67
CA SER A 23 19.50 -1.60 -6.39
C SER A 23 21.01 -1.76 -6.48
N VAL A 24 21.65 -1.58 -5.33
CA VAL A 24 23.06 -1.89 -5.10
C VAL A 24 23.15 -2.96 -4.04
N SER A 25 23.77 -4.09 -4.37
CA SER A 25 23.98 -5.21 -3.47
C SER A 25 25.46 -5.32 -3.08
N PHE A 26 25.72 -5.74 -1.84
CA PHE A 26 27.07 -6.08 -1.39
C PHE A 26 27.21 -7.61 -1.31
N ASN A 27 28.21 -8.17 -1.98
CA ASN A 27 28.54 -9.58 -1.87
C ASN A 27 29.79 -9.74 -0.99
N ARG A 28 29.64 -10.46 0.14
CA ARG A 28 30.75 -10.69 1.08
C ARG A 28 31.76 -11.71 0.57
N THR A 29 31.37 -12.59 -0.36
CA THR A 29 32.25 -13.63 -0.89
C THR A 29 33.33 -13.05 -1.81
N ASP A 30 33.00 -12.05 -2.61
CA ASP A 30 33.93 -11.36 -3.51
C ASP A 30 34.38 -9.98 -2.98
N GLY A 31 33.75 -9.48 -1.91
CA GLY A 31 34.00 -8.14 -1.35
C GLY A 31 33.53 -7.00 -2.25
N GLY A 32 32.70 -7.28 -3.26
CA GLY A 32 32.27 -6.35 -4.30
C GLY A 32 30.88 -5.75 -4.06
N CYS A 33 30.68 -4.53 -4.57
CA CYS A 33 29.37 -3.90 -4.71
C CYS A 33 28.87 -4.10 -6.15
N HIS A 34 27.69 -4.69 -6.32
CA HIS A 34 27.09 -4.97 -7.62
C HIS A 34 25.85 -4.11 -7.84
N LEU A 35 25.74 -3.51 -9.03
CA LEU A 35 24.58 -2.71 -9.43
C LEU A 35 23.61 -3.59 -10.23
N SER A 36 22.35 -3.59 -9.84
CA SER A 36 21.31 -4.45 -10.43
C SER A 36 20.18 -3.63 -11.06
N ALA A 37 19.69 -4.12 -12.20
CA ALA A 37 18.45 -3.66 -12.82
C ALA A 37 17.20 -4.25 -12.16
N ASP A 38 17.39 -5.13 -11.20
CA ASP A 38 16.36 -5.87 -10.49
C ASP A 38 16.51 -5.65 -8.99
N SER A 39 15.40 -5.72 -8.25
CA SER A 39 15.42 -5.62 -6.79
C SER A 39 14.61 -6.70 -6.09
N GLN A 40 14.73 -6.83 -4.78
CA GLN A 40 13.92 -7.77 -3.99
C GLN A 40 12.42 -7.57 -4.20
N LEU A 41 11.97 -6.35 -4.52
CA LEU A 41 10.60 -6.02 -4.92
C LEU A 41 10.13 -6.76 -6.19
N THR A 42 11.04 -7.04 -7.12
CA THR A 42 10.73 -7.74 -8.38
C THR A 42 10.89 -9.26 -8.26
N LYS A 43 11.37 -9.77 -7.11
CA LYS A 43 11.71 -11.19 -6.85
C LYS A 43 12.28 -11.91 -8.08
N PRO A 44 13.46 -11.51 -8.57
CA PRO A 44 14.01 -12.01 -9.83
C PRO A 44 14.49 -13.44 -9.66
N LEU A 45 14.20 -14.30 -10.64
CA LEU A 45 14.61 -15.71 -10.63
C LEU A 45 16.14 -15.91 -10.62
N SER A 46 16.91 -14.87 -10.99
CA SER A 46 18.37 -14.84 -11.04
C SER A 46 19.03 -14.60 -9.68
N ILE A 47 18.31 -14.03 -8.70
CA ILE A 47 18.82 -13.85 -7.34
C ILE A 47 18.48 -15.10 -6.53
N ARG A 48 19.39 -16.08 -6.56
CA ARG A 48 19.28 -17.27 -5.72
C ARG A 48 20.03 -17.05 -4.42
N LEU A 49 19.29 -16.81 -3.33
CA LEU A 49 19.86 -16.83 -1.99
C LEU A 49 20.44 -18.22 -1.73
N ASN A 50 21.73 -18.30 -1.41
CA ASN A 50 22.36 -19.55 -1.08
C ASN A 50 21.94 -19.96 0.34
N ASN A 51 21.06 -20.96 0.43
CA ASN A 51 20.55 -21.48 1.70
C ASN A 51 21.57 -22.35 2.46
N ASN A 52 22.80 -22.49 1.98
CA ASN A 52 23.85 -23.21 2.70
C ASN A 52 24.27 -22.43 3.96
N PRO A 53 24.13 -23.01 5.16
CA PRO A 53 24.49 -22.33 6.41
C PRO A 53 25.98 -21.93 6.49
N ASN A 54 26.86 -22.57 5.71
CA ASN A 54 28.30 -22.25 5.64
C ASN A 54 28.66 -21.12 4.67
N PHE A 55 27.74 -20.72 3.79
CA PHE A 55 27.93 -19.66 2.80
C PHE A 55 26.73 -18.70 2.83
N ARG A 56 26.37 -18.24 4.03
CA ARG A 56 25.41 -17.13 4.20
C ARG A 56 25.98 -15.91 3.49
N ILE A 57 25.54 -15.70 2.25
CA ILE A 57 25.78 -14.44 1.55
C ILE A 57 24.91 -13.43 2.30
N ASP A 58 25.52 -12.55 3.09
CA ASP A 58 24.79 -11.41 3.67
C ASP A 58 24.44 -10.47 2.52
N TYR A 59 23.26 -10.70 1.93
CA TYR A 59 22.70 -9.87 0.88
C TYR A 59 22.12 -8.61 1.50
N TYR A 60 22.85 -7.50 1.37
CA TYR A 60 22.34 -6.18 1.73
C TYR A 60 21.98 -5.43 0.46
N GLU A 61 20.70 -5.17 0.25
CA GLU A 61 20.20 -4.41 -0.88
C GLU A 61 19.89 -2.98 -0.46
N ASN A 62 20.48 -2.00 -1.16
CA ASN A 62 20.07 -0.61 -1.07
C ASN A 62 19.33 -0.22 -2.35
N ASN A 63 18.06 0.16 -2.23
CA ASN A 63 17.29 0.70 -3.35
C ASN A 63 17.89 2.04 -3.82
N CYS A 64 18.06 2.21 -5.13
CA CYS A 64 18.57 3.45 -5.71
C CYS A 64 17.50 4.56 -5.79
N TYR A 65 16.24 4.19 -5.59
CA TYR A 65 15.07 5.05 -5.63
C TYR A 65 14.48 5.22 -4.23
N ASN A 66 13.76 6.32 -4.06
CA ASN A 66 12.94 6.53 -2.88
C ASN A 66 11.62 5.75 -3.04
N LEU A 67 11.28 4.91 -2.05
CA LEU A 67 10.07 4.09 -2.09
C LEU A 67 8.80 4.94 -2.19
N SER A 68 8.76 6.07 -1.48
CA SER A 68 7.62 7.01 -1.51
C SER A 68 7.39 7.65 -2.89
N ASP A 69 8.44 7.78 -3.72
CA ASP A 69 8.30 8.29 -5.10
C ASP A 69 7.91 7.16 -6.07
N THR A 70 8.21 5.91 -5.70
CA THR A 70 8.02 4.72 -6.54
C THR A 70 6.58 4.23 -6.52
N PHE A 71 5.92 4.31 -5.36
CA PHE A 71 4.53 3.89 -5.16
C PHE A 71 3.63 5.10 -4.92
N LYS A 72 2.56 5.20 -5.70
CA LYS A 72 1.50 6.20 -5.53
C LYS A 72 0.22 5.52 -5.10
N PHE A 73 -0.35 6.01 -4.01
CA PHE A 73 -1.61 5.53 -3.46
C PHE A 73 -2.74 6.48 -3.86
N GLU A 74 -3.83 5.91 -4.34
CA GLU A 74 -5.10 6.59 -4.58
C GLU A 74 -6.19 5.86 -3.78
N GLN A 75 -7.12 6.59 -3.18
CA GLN A 75 -8.24 6.02 -2.43
C GLN A 75 -9.57 6.45 -3.05
N GLU A 76 -10.55 5.55 -2.98
CA GLU A 76 -11.94 5.79 -3.39
C GLU A 76 -12.85 5.23 -2.30
N CYS A 77 -13.68 6.10 -1.72
CA CYS A 77 -14.68 5.71 -0.73
C CYS A 77 -15.87 5.10 -1.44
N ARG A 78 -16.18 3.84 -1.13
CA ARG A 78 -17.38 3.15 -1.62
C ARG A 78 -18.31 2.88 -0.46
N ASP A 79 -19.58 2.62 -0.77
CA ASP A 79 -20.60 2.30 0.24
C ASP A 79 -20.22 1.06 1.06
N ASN A 80 -19.44 0.15 0.47
CA ASN A 80 -19.06 -1.12 1.06
C ASN A 80 -17.60 -1.21 1.54
N GLY A 81 -16.82 -0.12 1.50
CA GLY A 81 -15.42 -0.14 1.94
C GLY A 81 -14.52 0.93 1.32
N PHE A 82 -13.22 0.82 1.63
CA PHE A 82 -12.17 1.62 0.99
C PHE A 82 -11.61 0.87 -0.22
N LEU A 83 -11.69 1.44 -1.42
CA LEU A 83 -10.91 0.94 -2.55
C LEU A 83 -9.58 1.68 -2.59
N VAL A 84 -8.49 0.97 -2.26
CA VAL A 84 -7.13 1.52 -2.35
C VAL A 84 -6.49 1.02 -3.63
N LYS A 85 -6.03 1.95 -4.47
CA LYS A 85 -5.32 1.69 -5.72
C LYS A 85 -3.87 2.08 -5.55
N VAL A 86 -2.97 1.20 -5.96
CA VAL A 86 -1.52 1.42 -5.88
C VAL A 86 -0.94 1.36 -7.27
N LYS A 87 -0.27 2.44 -7.68
CA LYS A 87 0.49 2.55 -8.93
C LYS A 87 1.97 2.58 -8.62
N SER A 88 2.70 1.63 -9.18
CA SER A 88 4.16 1.52 -9.06
C SER A 88 4.85 1.88 -10.36
N GLN A 89 6.03 2.52 -10.27
CA GLN A 89 6.87 2.78 -11.44
C GLN A 89 7.41 1.47 -12.07
N PHE A 90 7.56 0.42 -11.26
CA PHE A 90 8.12 -0.88 -11.67
C PHE A 90 7.16 -2.04 -11.34
N PRO A 91 7.28 -3.19 -12.02
CA PRO A 91 6.50 -4.38 -11.65
C PRO A 91 6.77 -4.78 -10.20
N TYR A 92 5.74 -4.89 -9.39
CA TYR A 92 5.82 -5.20 -7.96
C TYR A 92 5.34 -6.62 -7.67
N THR A 93 6.05 -7.32 -6.80
CA THR A 93 5.65 -8.59 -6.22
C THR A 93 5.79 -8.53 -4.70
N GLY A 94 4.69 -8.71 -3.97
CA GLY A 94 4.70 -8.59 -2.51
C GLY A 94 3.29 -8.71 -1.95
N ALA A 95 2.97 -7.92 -0.91
CA ALA A 95 1.66 -7.90 -0.28
C ALA A 95 1.19 -6.47 0.04
N LEU A 96 -0.09 -6.22 -0.17
CA LEU A 96 -0.82 -5.06 0.36
C LEU A 96 -1.87 -5.60 1.34
N TYR A 97 -1.88 -5.09 2.56
CA TYR A 97 -2.72 -5.63 3.63
C TYR A 97 -3.14 -4.60 4.68
N GLY A 98 -4.17 -4.94 5.47
CA GLY A 98 -4.60 -4.14 6.61
C GLY A 98 -3.67 -4.33 7.81
N LEU A 99 -3.24 -3.23 8.44
CA LEU A 99 -2.19 -3.20 9.46
C LEU A 99 -2.41 -4.20 10.61
N TYR A 100 -3.66 -4.43 11.00
CA TYR A 100 -4.00 -5.28 12.15
C TYR A 100 -4.66 -6.61 11.77
N ASP A 101 -4.85 -6.90 10.46
CA ASP A 101 -5.59 -8.09 10.01
C ASP A 101 -5.00 -8.69 8.72
N PHE A 102 -3.71 -9.05 8.74
CA PHE A 102 -3.05 -9.62 7.56
C PHE A 102 -3.73 -10.88 7.02
N PHE A 103 -4.25 -11.74 7.89
CA PHE A 103 -4.72 -13.07 7.48
C PHE A 103 -5.96 -13.03 6.60
N THR A 104 -6.87 -12.08 6.85
CA THR A 104 -8.13 -11.95 6.12
C THR A 104 -8.20 -10.69 5.26
N CYS A 105 -7.30 -9.72 5.47
CA CYS A 105 -7.29 -8.43 4.81
C CYS A 105 -6.03 -8.22 3.96
N ARG A 106 -5.86 -8.98 2.87
CA ARG A 106 -4.68 -8.84 2.01
C ARG A 106 -4.89 -9.21 0.56
N ILE A 107 -3.98 -8.71 -0.28
CA ILE A 107 -3.70 -9.21 -1.62
C ILE A 107 -2.20 -9.40 -1.81
N GLU A 108 -1.85 -10.32 -2.71
CA GLU A 108 -0.46 -10.62 -3.06
C GLU A 108 -0.24 -10.41 -4.56
N PRO A 109 -0.02 -9.16 -5.02
CA PRO A 109 0.25 -8.88 -6.43
C PRO A 109 1.54 -9.58 -6.88
N LYS A 110 1.57 -10.01 -8.14
CA LYS A 110 2.70 -10.71 -8.76
C LYS A 110 3.07 -10.04 -10.08
N GLN A 111 4.21 -9.35 -10.09
CA GLN A 111 4.73 -8.61 -11.24
C GLN A 111 3.73 -7.58 -11.82
N LEU A 112 2.95 -6.92 -10.97
CA LEU A 112 1.97 -5.92 -11.38
C LEU A 112 2.50 -4.50 -11.16
N LYS A 113 2.28 -3.61 -12.12
CA LYS A 113 2.55 -2.16 -11.94
C LYS A 113 1.38 -1.43 -11.30
N GLU A 114 0.18 -1.96 -11.44
CA GLU A 114 -1.04 -1.40 -10.90
C GLU A 114 -1.84 -2.53 -10.27
N PHE A 115 -2.32 -2.30 -9.06
CA PHE A 115 -3.15 -3.23 -8.33
C PHE A 115 -4.04 -2.45 -7.37
N GLU A 116 -5.19 -3.03 -7.05
CA GLU A 116 -6.16 -2.41 -6.15
C GLU A 116 -6.74 -3.46 -5.22
N TYR A 117 -7.16 -3.00 -4.03
CA TYR A 117 -7.84 -3.84 -3.07
C TYR A 117 -8.97 -3.09 -2.40
N LEU A 118 -10.13 -3.72 -2.35
CA LEU A 118 -11.27 -3.25 -1.60
C LEU A 118 -11.13 -3.79 -0.17
N PHE A 119 -10.94 -2.88 0.77
CA PHE A 119 -10.98 -3.13 2.20
C PHE A 119 -12.43 -2.95 2.67
N PRO A 120 -13.19 -4.03 2.85
CA PRO A 120 -14.61 -3.95 3.21
C PRO A 120 -14.79 -3.30 4.58
N PHE A 121 -15.87 -2.54 4.75
CA PHE A 121 -16.22 -2.03 6.07
C PHE A 121 -16.62 -3.17 7.02
N PRO A 122 -16.43 -3.00 8.34
CA PRO A 122 -16.85 -3.98 9.35
C PRO A 122 -18.35 -4.32 9.31
N THR A 123 -19.16 -3.41 8.75
CA THR A 123 -20.62 -3.58 8.58
C THR A 123 -20.98 -4.63 7.52
N ASP A 124 -20.18 -4.73 6.47
CA ASP A 124 -20.42 -5.66 5.35
C ASP A 124 -19.69 -6.99 5.54
N SER A 125 -18.51 -6.97 6.19
CA SER A 125 -17.75 -8.18 6.45
C SER A 125 -16.88 -8.08 7.70
N LYS A 126 -16.61 -9.22 8.35
CA LYS A 126 -15.63 -9.29 9.44
C LYS A 126 -14.17 -9.20 8.96
N ASN A 127 -13.93 -9.31 7.66
CA ASN A 127 -12.58 -9.19 7.11
C ASN A 127 -12.13 -7.73 7.20
N CYS A 128 -10.88 -7.47 7.55
CA CYS A 128 -10.31 -6.12 7.70
C CYS A 128 -10.84 -5.30 8.89
N SER A 129 -11.69 -5.86 9.74
CA SER A 129 -12.40 -5.09 10.77
C SER A 129 -11.45 -4.38 11.74
N ASP A 130 -10.37 -5.04 12.15
CA ASP A 130 -9.41 -4.47 13.11
C ASP A 130 -8.50 -3.39 12.49
N SER A 131 -8.44 -3.34 11.15
CA SER A 131 -7.64 -2.34 10.41
C SER A 131 -8.41 -1.06 10.11
N ILE A 132 -9.72 -1.03 10.38
CA ILE A 132 -10.60 0.12 10.16
C ILE A 132 -11.10 0.64 11.51
N ARG A 133 -10.94 1.94 11.75
CA ARG A 133 -11.32 2.60 13.00
C ARG A 133 -12.26 3.75 12.72
N PHE A 134 -13.21 3.97 13.64
CA PHE A 134 -14.09 5.13 13.63
C PHE A 134 -13.44 6.24 14.44
N GLN A 135 -13.19 7.39 13.81
CA GLN A 135 -12.62 8.58 14.43
C GLN A 135 -13.59 9.76 14.25
N GLY A 136 -14.53 9.90 15.18
CA GLY A 136 -15.59 10.91 15.07
C GLY A 136 -16.51 10.64 13.89
N ASP A 137 -16.58 11.59 12.96
CA ASP A 137 -17.40 11.52 11.73
C ASP A 137 -16.65 10.88 10.54
N GLU A 138 -15.46 10.32 10.77
CA GLU A 138 -14.63 9.68 9.74
C GLU A 138 -14.36 8.21 10.07
N MET A 139 -14.26 7.39 9.03
CA MET A 139 -13.62 6.09 9.07
C MET A 139 -12.19 6.22 8.59
N VAL A 140 -11.28 5.54 9.27
CA VAL A 140 -9.85 5.56 9.01
C VAL A 140 -9.36 4.13 8.81
N LEU A 141 -8.72 3.85 7.68
CA LEU A 141 -8.08 2.57 7.37
C LEU A 141 -6.56 2.75 7.47
N ASP A 142 -5.91 1.88 8.22
CA ASP A 142 -4.45 1.76 8.22
C ASP A 142 -4.05 0.53 7.37
N ALA A 143 -3.37 0.78 6.25
CA ALA A 143 -2.89 -0.24 5.32
C ALA A 143 -1.35 -0.24 5.23
N VAL A 144 -0.78 -1.39 4.88
CA VAL A 144 0.66 -1.60 4.73
C VAL A 144 0.95 -2.22 3.38
N LEU A 145 1.92 -1.65 2.68
CA LEU A 145 2.53 -2.25 1.50
C LEU A 145 3.91 -2.79 1.88
N SER A 146 4.10 -4.11 1.81
CA SER A 146 5.39 -4.73 2.09
C SER A 146 6.39 -4.41 0.99
N THR A 147 7.49 -3.76 1.33
CA THR A 147 8.52 -3.34 0.36
C THR A 147 9.90 -3.90 0.64
N ASP A 148 10.08 -4.57 1.77
CA ASP A 148 11.33 -5.25 2.12
C ASP A 148 11.38 -6.71 1.65
N GLY A 149 10.24 -7.30 1.29
CA GLY A 149 10.14 -8.70 0.90
C GLY A 149 10.55 -9.69 2.00
N VAL A 150 10.47 -9.30 3.28
CA VAL A 150 10.73 -10.17 4.42
C VAL A 150 9.62 -11.21 4.51
N GLU A 151 9.99 -12.49 4.46
CA GLU A 151 9.05 -13.59 4.63
C GLU A 151 9.06 -14.10 6.08
N PRO A 152 7.88 -14.38 6.66
CA PRO A 152 6.55 -14.20 6.08
C PRO A 152 6.10 -12.72 6.03
N LEU A 153 5.37 -12.35 4.96
CA LEU A 153 5.03 -10.96 4.60
C LEU A 153 4.12 -10.20 5.60
N TYR A 154 3.74 -10.83 6.72
CA TYR A 154 2.94 -10.20 7.78
C TYR A 154 3.79 -9.49 8.83
N PHE A 155 5.11 -9.63 8.79
CA PHE A 155 6.01 -8.82 9.60
C PHE A 155 6.15 -7.44 8.98
N ILE A 156 5.77 -6.41 9.75
CA ILE A 156 5.93 -5.02 9.36
C ILE A 156 7.31 -4.55 9.79
N THR A 157 8.07 -3.97 8.88
CA THR A 157 9.38 -3.39 9.17
C THR A 157 9.39 -1.88 8.93
N PRO A 158 10.42 -1.15 9.42
CA PRO A 158 10.57 0.27 9.15
C PRO A 158 10.75 0.61 7.66
N ASP A 159 11.10 -0.38 6.84
CA ASP A 159 11.31 -0.22 5.41
C ASP A 159 10.00 -0.41 4.61
N ASP A 160 8.91 -0.81 5.26
CA ASP A 160 7.57 -0.92 4.65
C ASP A 160 6.86 0.43 4.56
N LEU A 161 5.96 0.54 3.57
CA LEU A 161 5.15 1.74 3.40
C LEU A 161 3.80 1.58 4.10
N THR A 162 3.56 2.40 5.12
CA THR A 162 2.24 2.53 5.76
C THR A 162 1.43 3.63 5.09
N TYR A 163 0.18 3.34 4.73
CA TYR A 163 -0.76 4.29 4.12
C TYR A 163 -2.03 4.38 4.96
N GLN A 164 -2.45 5.60 5.28
CA GLN A 164 -3.69 5.86 6.00
C GLN A 164 -4.72 6.45 5.05
N ALA A 165 -5.84 5.75 4.87
CA ALA A 165 -6.98 6.19 4.09
C ALA A 165 -8.09 6.71 5.00
N LYS A 166 -8.81 7.75 4.55
CA LYS A 166 -9.90 8.38 5.32
C LYS A 166 -11.15 8.58 4.48
N CYS A 167 -12.30 8.18 5.01
CA CYS A 167 -13.60 8.36 4.38
C CYS A 167 -14.59 8.98 5.38
N PRO A 168 -15.31 10.05 5.00
CA PRO A 168 -16.36 10.60 5.86
C PRO A 168 -17.53 9.61 5.98
N LEU A 169 -18.15 9.54 7.16
CA LEU A 169 -19.36 8.73 7.40
C LEU A 169 -20.60 9.31 6.69
N THR A 170 -20.56 10.59 6.31
CA THR A 170 -21.64 11.34 5.67
C THR A 170 -21.77 11.02 4.17
N SER A 171 -22.19 9.81 3.85
CA SER A 171 -22.86 9.48 2.57
C SER A 171 -23.80 8.26 2.62
N ALA A 172 -23.93 7.56 3.75
CA ALA A 172 -24.91 6.47 3.89
C ALA A 172 -26.31 6.93 4.40
N VAL A 173 -26.48 8.20 4.78
CA VAL A 173 -27.75 8.72 5.34
C VAL A 173 -28.10 10.11 4.77
N THR A 174 -28.20 10.24 3.45
CA THR A 174 -28.84 11.45 2.86
C THR A 174 -29.51 11.21 1.50
N ASN A 175 -30.08 10.02 1.27
CA ASN A 175 -30.99 9.79 0.12
C ASN A 175 -32.39 9.27 0.49
N ASN A 176 -32.76 9.25 1.77
CA ASN A 176 -34.12 8.87 2.20
C ASN A 176 -34.92 9.97 2.93
N THR A 177 -34.44 11.22 2.90
CA THR A 177 -35.16 12.37 3.51
C THR A 177 -35.31 13.54 2.53
N ARG A 178 -35.62 13.22 1.26
CA ARG A 178 -36.16 14.18 0.27
C ARG A 178 -37.33 13.60 -0.54
N ARG A 179 -38.13 12.73 0.09
CA ARG A 179 -39.48 12.36 -0.35
C ARG A 179 -40.33 12.13 0.88
N ASN A 180 -40.79 13.23 1.50
CA ASN A 180 -42.01 13.34 2.31
C ASN A 180 -41.94 14.63 3.16
N THR A 181 -41.91 15.79 2.52
CA THR A 181 -42.33 17.06 3.12
C THR A 181 -42.69 18.02 1.98
N SER A 182 -43.86 17.79 1.38
CA SER A 182 -44.52 18.78 0.51
C SER A 182 -46.02 18.66 0.68
N MET A 183 -46.50 18.99 1.87
CA MET A 183 -47.85 19.51 2.15
C MET A 183 -48.04 19.48 3.66
N GLU A 184 -47.70 20.59 4.32
CA GLU A 184 -48.43 21.12 5.48
C GLU A 184 -47.71 22.38 5.95
N ASP A 185 -48.01 23.49 5.29
CA ASP A 185 -48.02 24.78 5.97
C ASP A 185 -49.05 25.67 5.29
N SER A 186 -50.20 25.83 5.93
CA SER A 186 -51.12 26.97 5.78
C SER A 186 -52.36 26.73 6.65
N ARG A 187 -52.31 27.17 7.91
CA ARG A 187 -53.37 27.93 8.61
C ARG A 187 -53.14 27.93 10.12
N LEU A 188 -52.33 28.88 10.57
CA LEU A 188 -52.60 29.57 11.83
C LEU A 188 -53.48 30.77 11.49
N ALA A 189 -54.78 30.65 11.74
CA ALA A 189 -55.69 31.77 11.84
C ALA A 189 -56.58 31.55 13.06
N LEU A 190 -56.55 32.56 13.92
CA LEU A 190 -57.30 32.74 15.15
C LEU A 190 -58.83 32.48 15.05
N PHE A 191 -59.40 32.28 16.24
CA PHE A 191 -60.70 32.74 16.76
C PHE A 191 -61.73 31.66 17.16
N ASP A 192 -61.94 31.61 18.48
CA ASP A 192 -63.22 31.66 19.21
C ASP A 192 -64.29 30.54 19.19
N PHE A 193 -64.59 30.12 20.43
CA PHE A 193 -65.89 29.89 21.09
C PHE A 193 -66.97 28.92 20.55
N ASN A 194 -67.61 28.29 21.56
CA ASN A 194 -68.85 27.50 21.63
C ASN A 194 -68.69 26.02 21.21
N GLU A 195 -69.05 25.05 22.04
CA GLU A 195 -70.29 24.87 22.83
C GLU A 195 -70.03 24.16 24.17
#